data_AF-A0A369PRR7-F1
#
_entry.id   AF-A0A369PRR7-F1
#
_cell.length_a   1.000
_cell.length_b   1.000
_cell.length_c   1.000
_cell.angle_alpha   90.00
_cell.angle_beta   90.00
_cell.angle_gamma   90.00
#
_symmetry.space_group_name_H-M   'P 1'
#
loop_
_entity.id
_entity.type
_entity.pdbx_description
1 polymer ?
#
loop_
_entity_poly.entity_id
_entity_poly.type
_entity_poly.pdbx_seq_one_letter_code
_entity_poly.pdbx_strand_id
1 'polypeptide(L)'
;MENNLLEKKYNKWIIVLSIAIPLVVALLFGVNLRKLGYDVKPLSFLPPIYAAINGVTAVVLVAAVWAIKNGKQKLHENLMKFAIGLSVAFLAMYVAYHMTSDSTRFGGEGAIKYIYYFILITHICLSVIIIPFVLVTYVRALAQRFDRHRKIAKITFPMWLYVAVTGVIVYLMIAPYYNY
;
A
#
# COMPACT_ATOMS: atom_id res chain seq x y z
N MET A 1 -2.60 -9.77 31.88
CA MET A 1 -4.05 -9.64 31.60
C MET A 1 -4.33 -8.45 30.67
N GLU A 2 -3.70 -7.30 30.92
CA GLU A 2 -3.82 -6.06 30.13
C GLU A 2 -3.46 -6.20 28.63
N ASN A 3 -2.33 -6.85 28.31
CA ASN A 3 -1.94 -7.10 26.92
C ASN A 3 -2.94 -7.98 26.14
N ASN A 4 -3.74 -8.82 26.82
CA ASN A 4 -4.80 -9.62 26.18
C ASN A 4 -6.05 -8.79 25.90
N LEU A 5 -6.35 -7.81 26.76
CA LEU A 5 -7.45 -6.88 26.58
C LEU A 5 -7.18 -5.92 25.42
N LEU A 6 -5.94 -5.43 25.29
CA LEU A 6 -5.50 -4.61 24.15
C LEU A 6 -5.66 -5.36 22.82
N GLU A 7 -5.14 -6.58 22.70
CA GLU A 7 -5.32 -7.39 21.48
C GLU A 7 -6.80 -7.62 21.16
N LYS A 8 -7.62 -7.99 22.14
CA LYS A 8 -9.07 -8.18 21.92
C LYS A 8 -9.75 -6.89 21.42
N LYS A 9 -9.41 -5.73 21.99
CA LYS A 9 -9.95 -4.42 21.57
C LYS A 9 -9.54 -4.09 20.13
N TYR A 10 -8.26 -4.24 19.80
CA TYR A 10 -7.75 -3.91 18.47
C TYR A 10 -8.13 -4.93 17.40
N ASN A 11 -8.40 -6.20 17.74
CA ASN A 11 -8.87 -7.19 16.77
C ASN A 11 -10.17 -6.77 16.08
N LYS A 12 -11.10 -6.15 16.81
CA LYS A 12 -12.33 -5.59 16.21
C LYS A 12 -11.98 -4.51 15.18
N TRP A 13 -11.10 -3.58 15.54
CA TRP A 13 -10.64 -2.52 14.65
C TRP A 13 -9.85 -3.02 13.45
N ILE A 14 -9.01 -4.05 13.61
CA ILE A 14 -8.30 -4.69 12.52
C ILE A 14 -9.30 -5.23 11.49
N ILE A 15 -10.32 -5.97 11.94
CA ILE A 15 -11.35 -6.53 11.05
C ILE A 15 -12.10 -5.41 10.34
N VAL A 16 -12.57 -4.41 11.09
CA VAL A 16 -13.29 -3.26 10.54
C VAL A 16 -12.46 -2.54 9.49
N LEU A 17 -11.21 -2.18 9.79
CA LEU A 17 -10.35 -1.44 8.85
C LEU A 17 -9.94 -2.28 7.64
N SER A 18 -9.70 -3.58 7.83
CA SER A 18 -9.30 -4.50 6.77
C SER A 18 -10.42 -4.74 5.75
N ILE A 19 -11.68 -4.55 6.15
CA ILE A 19 -12.84 -4.61 5.26
C ILE A 19 -13.18 -3.21 4.72
N ALA A 20 -13.21 -2.21 5.59
CA ALA A 20 -13.61 -0.85 5.24
C ALA A 20 -12.67 -0.20 4.23
N ILE A 21 -11.34 -0.35 4.38
CA ILE A 21 -10.38 0.30 3.47
C ILE A 21 -10.57 -0.19 2.02
N PRO A 22 -10.52 -1.50 1.72
CA PRO A 22 -10.78 -1.98 0.35
C PRO A 22 -12.15 -1.60 -0.19
N LEU A 23 -13.20 -1.67 0.65
CA LEU A 23 -14.56 -1.31 0.21
C LEU A 23 -14.67 0.16 -0.15
N VAL A 24 -14.17 1.05 0.70
CA VAL A 24 -14.18 2.50 0.43
C VAL A 24 -13.41 2.80 -0.85
N VAL A 25 -12.22 2.21 -1.02
CA VAL A 25 -11.42 2.40 -2.24
C VAL A 25 -12.18 1.92 -3.48
N ALA A 26 -12.79 0.73 -3.42
CA ALA A 26 -13.57 0.18 -4.52
C ALA A 26 -14.79 1.05 -4.87
N LEU A 27 -15.50 1.57 -3.85
CA LEU A 27 -16.63 2.48 -4.05
C LEU A 27 -16.18 3.79 -4.70
N LEU A 28 -15.08 4.38 -4.22
CA LEU A 28 -14.55 5.63 -4.75
C LEU A 28 -14.03 5.49 -6.19
N PHE A 29 -13.64 4.29 -6.61
CA PHE A 29 -13.28 4.01 -8.01
C PHE A 29 -14.46 4.03 -8.97
N GLY A 30 -15.67 3.78 -8.46
CA GLY A 30 -16.91 3.99 -9.22
C GLY A 30 -17.30 5.47 -9.34
N VAL A 31 -16.69 6.35 -8.54
CA VAL A 31 -17.01 7.77 -8.48
C VAL A 31 -15.97 8.58 -9.26
N ASN A 32 -16.38 9.17 -10.38
CA ASN A 32 -15.57 10.15 -11.10
C ASN A 32 -16.28 11.51 -11.05
N LEU A 33 -15.67 12.48 -10.39
CA LEU A 33 -16.27 13.81 -10.13
C LEU A 33 -16.64 14.53 -11.43
N ARG A 34 -15.85 14.35 -12.49
CA ARG A 34 -16.13 14.95 -13.81
C ARG A 34 -17.36 14.32 -14.46
N LYS A 35 -17.53 12.99 -14.32
CA LYS A 35 -18.73 12.28 -14.79
C LYS A 35 -19.99 12.66 -14.02
N LEU A 36 -19.84 13.18 -12.79
CA LEU A 36 -20.92 13.74 -11.99
C LEU A 36 -21.22 15.22 -12.31
N GLY A 37 -20.50 15.84 -13.27
CA GLY A 37 -20.72 17.22 -13.70
C GLY A 37 -19.92 18.28 -12.93
N TYR A 38 -18.97 17.89 -12.07
CA TYR A 38 -18.09 18.85 -11.40
C TYR A 38 -16.91 19.26 -12.29
N ASP A 39 -16.65 20.56 -12.38
CA ASP A 39 -15.49 21.10 -13.08
C ASP A 39 -14.23 21.03 -12.19
N VAL A 40 -13.60 19.85 -12.17
CA VAL A 40 -12.33 19.60 -11.48
C VAL A 40 -11.24 19.26 -12.48
N LYS A 41 -10.05 19.86 -12.33
CA LYS A 41 -8.87 19.50 -13.14
C LYS A 41 -8.39 18.09 -12.79
N PRO A 42 -7.90 17.30 -13.76
CA PRO A 42 -7.44 15.95 -13.48
C PRO A 42 -6.09 16.04 -12.79
N LEU A 43 -5.90 15.24 -11.74
CA LEU A 43 -4.67 15.25 -10.97
C LEU A 43 -3.59 14.36 -11.63
N SER A 44 -3.37 14.52 -12.94
CA SER A 44 -2.49 13.68 -13.77
C SER A 44 -1.01 13.72 -13.40
N PHE A 45 -0.60 14.66 -12.53
CA PHE A 45 0.75 14.73 -11.97
C PHE A 45 0.97 13.79 -10.76
N LEU A 46 -0.09 13.20 -10.19
CA LEU A 46 0.01 12.33 -9.02
C LEU A 46 0.63 10.94 -9.30
N PRO A 47 0.42 10.28 -10.45
CA PRO A 47 1.01 8.99 -10.75
C PRO A 47 2.51 8.84 -10.50
N PRO A 48 3.39 9.71 -11.04
CA PRO A 48 4.81 9.65 -10.72
C PRO A 48 5.09 9.80 -9.22
N ILE A 49 4.33 10.64 -8.51
CA ILE A 49 4.55 10.93 -7.09
C ILE A 49 4.19 9.72 -6.24
N TYR A 50 2.98 9.15 -6.40
CA TYR A 50 2.59 8.00 -5.59
C TYR A 50 3.42 6.75 -5.95
N ALA A 51 3.88 6.62 -7.20
CA ALA A 51 4.82 5.57 -7.58
C ALA A 51 6.18 5.77 -6.88
N ALA A 52 6.71 7.00 -6.85
CA ALA A 52 7.93 7.31 -6.12
C ALA A 52 7.79 7.04 -4.61
N ILE A 53 6.65 7.35 -3.99
CA ILE A 53 6.37 7.02 -2.59
C ILE A 53 6.45 5.50 -2.35
N ASN A 54 5.94 4.68 -3.26
CA ASN A 54 6.11 3.22 -3.18
C ASN A 54 7.59 2.82 -3.26
N GLY A 55 8.37 3.44 -4.14
CA GLY A 55 9.82 3.22 -4.21
C GLY A 55 10.55 3.58 -2.92
N VAL A 56 10.24 4.74 -2.33
CA VAL A 56 10.77 5.17 -1.02
C VAL A 56 10.34 4.17 0.06
N THR A 57 9.09 3.72 0.04
CA THR A 57 8.58 2.72 1.00
C THR A 57 9.39 1.42 0.91
N ALA A 58 9.70 0.93 -0.29
CA ALA A 58 10.53 -0.26 -0.47
C ALA A 58 11.92 -0.10 0.19
N VAL A 59 12.57 1.04 -0.02
CA VAL A 59 13.88 1.35 0.61
C VAL A 59 13.76 1.42 2.13
N VAL A 60 12.73 2.09 2.65
CA VAL A 60 12.46 2.19 4.09
C VAL A 60 12.24 0.82 4.72
N LEU A 61 11.50 -0.07 4.06
CA LEU A 61 11.25 -1.44 4.55
C LEU A 61 12.56 -2.24 4.65
N VAL A 62 13.43 -2.16 3.64
CA VAL A 62 14.75 -2.81 3.67
C VAL A 62 15.61 -2.23 4.80
N ALA A 63 15.65 -0.91 4.94
CA ALA A 63 16.36 -0.22 6.03
C ALA A 63 15.79 -0.61 7.41
N ALA A 64 14.48 -0.79 7.54
CA ALA A 64 13.84 -1.21 8.78
C ALA A 64 14.22 -2.64 9.18
N VAL A 65 14.33 -3.56 8.22
CA VAL A 65 14.82 -4.92 8.47
C VAL A 65 16.30 -4.93 8.83
N TRP A 66 17.11 -4.11 8.15
CA TRP A 66 18.50 -3.92 8.55
C TRP A 66 18.60 -3.39 9.99
N ALA A 67 17.83 -2.37 10.36
CA ALA A 67 17.85 -1.77 11.68
C ALA A 67 17.55 -2.79 12.79
N ILE A 68 16.49 -3.59 12.64
CA ILE A 68 16.12 -4.60 13.65
C ILE A 68 17.12 -5.76 13.73
N LYS A 69 17.72 -6.16 12.60
CA LYS A 69 18.80 -7.17 12.59
C LYS A 69 20.06 -6.69 13.32
N ASN A 70 20.28 -5.39 13.38
CA ASN A 70 21.40 -4.75 14.10
C ASN A 70 21.01 -4.29 15.53
N GLY A 71 19.91 -4.77 16.08
CA GLY A 71 19.46 -4.41 17.43
C GLY A 71 18.94 -2.98 17.59
N LYS A 72 18.82 -2.21 16.50
CA LYS A 72 18.35 -0.80 16.51
C LYS A 72 16.82 -0.75 16.55
N GLN A 73 16.22 -1.19 17.64
CA GLN A 73 14.76 -1.34 17.79
C GLN A 73 14.01 0.00 17.61
N LYS A 74 14.53 1.10 18.18
CA LYS A 74 13.86 2.40 18.06
C LYS A 74 13.86 2.93 16.64
N LEU A 75 14.97 2.75 15.92
CA LEU A 75 15.06 3.10 14.50
C LEU A 75 14.08 2.27 13.67
N HIS A 76 14.03 0.95 13.90
CA HIS A 76 13.04 0.08 13.25
C HIS A 76 11.60 0.60 13.48
N GLU A 77 11.23 0.88 14.73
CA GLU A 77 9.90 1.41 15.06
C GLU A 77 9.58 2.70 14.30
N ASN A 78 10.52 3.65 14.26
CA ASN A 78 10.34 4.93 13.57
C ASN A 78 10.21 4.73 12.05
N LEU A 79 11.03 3.87 11.45
CA LEU A 79 10.96 3.53 10.03
C LEU A 79 9.64 2.84 9.68
N MET A 80 9.13 1.94 10.53
CA MET A 80 7.84 1.30 10.30
C MET A 80 6.67 2.29 10.38
N LYS A 81 6.69 3.22 11.35
CA LYS A 81 5.68 4.30 11.42
C LYS A 81 5.74 5.19 10.18
N PHE A 82 6.94 5.53 9.73
CA PHE A 82 7.15 6.31 8.52
C PHE A 82 6.61 5.58 7.28
N ALA A 83 6.90 4.28 7.12
CA ALA A 83 6.37 3.46 6.03
C ALA A 83 4.83 3.39 6.03
N ILE A 84 4.20 3.28 7.21
CA ILE A 84 2.73 3.35 7.31
C ILE A 84 2.22 4.72 6.84
N GLY A 85 2.87 5.81 7.26
CA GLY A 85 2.53 7.16 6.82
C GLY A 85 2.64 7.33 5.29
N LEU A 86 3.71 6.79 4.69
CA LEU A 86 3.88 6.76 3.23
C LEU A 86 2.76 5.97 2.54
N SER A 87 2.39 4.80 3.05
CA SER A 87 1.27 4.01 2.49
C SER A 87 -0.07 4.74 2.57
N VAL A 88 -0.33 5.49 3.64
CA VAL A 88 -1.55 6.31 3.77
C VAL A 88 -1.53 7.47 2.77
N ALA A 89 -0.40 8.17 2.64
CA ALA A 89 -0.23 9.24 1.66
C ALA A 89 -0.38 8.73 0.21
N PHE A 90 0.22 7.57 -0.10
CA PHE A 90 0.03 6.86 -1.35
C PHE A 90 -1.46 6.63 -1.64
N LEU A 91 -2.19 6.04 -0.69
CA LEU A 91 -3.60 5.69 -0.90
C LEU A 91 -4.46 6.94 -1.13
N ALA A 92 -4.22 8.02 -0.38
CA ALA A 92 -4.94 9.28 -0.55
C ALA A 92 -4.73 9.87 -1.95
N MET A 93 -3.49 9.92 -2.43
CA MET A 93 -3.19 10.42 -3.78
C MET A 93 -3.74 9.49 -4.88
N TYR A 94 -3.65 8.18 -4.68
CA TYR A 94 -4.15 7.19 -5.62
C TYR A 94 -5.66 7.31 -5.82
N VAL A 95 -6.41 7.46 -4.72
CA VAL A 95 -7.85 7.72 -4.75
C VAL A 95 -8.15 9.08 -5.39
N ALA A 96 -7.45 10.14 -5.00
CA ALA A 96 -7.65 11.47 -5.57
C ALA A 96 -7.44 11.51 -7.09
N TYR A 97 -6.41 10.82 -7.60
CA TYR A 97 -6.17 10.66 -9.03
C TYR A 97 -7.35 9.97 -9.72
N HIS A 98 -7.77 8.81 -9.24
CA HIS A 98 -8.82 8.01 -9.88
C HIS A 98 -10.21 8.66 -9.79
N MET A 99 -10.48 9.48 -8.78
CA MET A 99 -11.74 10.24 -8.68
C MET A 99 -11.79 11.44 -9.64
N THR A 100 -10.65 11.92 -10.14
CA THR A 100 -10.54 13.14 -10.97
C THR A 100 -10.07 12.88 -12.40
N SER A 101 -9.62 11.67 -12.71
CA SER A 101 -8.98 11.33 -13.98
C SER A 101 -9.56 10.04 -14.55
N ASP A 102 -9.52 9.90 -15.88
CA ASP A 102 -9.84 8.63 -16.52
C ASP A 102 -8.68 7.64 -16.38
N SER A 103 -9.01 6.35 -16.26
CA SER A 103 -7.99 5.30 -16.12
C SER A 103 -7.19 5.13 -17.41
N THR A 104 -5.87 5.27 -17.31
CA THR A 104 -4.92 4.97 -18.39
C THR A 104 -4.96 3.48 -18.71
N ARG A 105 -5.05 3.13 -20.00
CA ARG A 105 -4.96 1.74 -20.48
C ARG A 105 -3.54 1.46 -20.92
N PHE A 106 -3.04 0.28 -20.57
CA PHE A 106 -1.74 -0.19 -21.06
C PHE A 106 -1.83 -0.49 -22.56
N GLY A 107 -1.02 0.22 -23.36
CA GLY A 107 -1.04 0.15 -24.83
C GLY A 107 -0.04 -0.81 -25.45
N GLY A 108 0.72 -1.58 -24.65
CA GLY A 108 1.70 -2.54 -25.17
C GLY A 108 1.04 -3.78 -25.80
N GLU A 109 1.68 -4.33 -26.83
CA GLU A 109 1.20 -5.50 -27.59
C GLU A 109 2.12 -6.73 -27.44
N GLY A 110 1.60 -7.92 -27.70
CA GLY A 110 2.36 -9.18 -27.60
C GLY A 110 2.67 -9.59 -26.15
N ALA A 111 3.84 -10.20 -25.93
CA ALA A 111 4.21 -10.80 -24.64
C ALA A 111 4.23 -9.81 -23.46
N ILE A 112 4.64 -8.55 -23.70
CA ILE A 112 4.75 -7.52 -22.65
C ILE A 112 3.40 -7.19 -22.01
N LYS A 113 2.31 -7.30 -22.77
CA LYS A 113 0.94 -7.11 -22.27
C LYS A 113 0.60 -8.12 -21.18
N TYR A 114 0.92 -9.39 -21.40
CA TYR A 114 0.66 -10.44 -20.42
C TYR A 114 1.51 -10.28 -19.16
N ILE A 115 2.79 -9.91 -19.32
CA ILE A 115 3.68 -9.60 -18.20
C ILE A 115 3.12 -8.44 -17.36
N TYR A 116 2.71 -7.35 -18.03
CA TYR A 116 2.10 -6.20 -17.37
C TYR A 116 0.88 -6.59 -16.55
N TYR A 117 -0.10 -7.27 -17.16
CA TYR A 117 -1.33 -7.63 -16.47
C TYR A 117 -1.10 -8.67 -15.37
N PHE A 118 -0.14 -9.58 -15.54
CA PHE A 118 0.25 -10.50 -14.47
C PHE A 118 0.74 -9.73 -13.25
N ILE A 119 1.71 -8.82 -13.42
CA ILE A 119 2.27 -8.00 -12.34
C ILE A 119 1.19 -7.10 -11.73
N LEU A 120 0.35 -6.48 -12.57
CA LEU A 120 -0.73 -5.60 -12.11
C LEU A 120 -1.74 -6.36 -11.24
N ILE A 121 -2.22 -7.51 -11.70
CA ILE A 121 -3.22 -8.30 -10.97
C ILE A 121 -2.62 -8.80 -9.65
N THR A 122 -1.41 -9.35 -9.65
CA THR A 122 -0.77 -9.81 -8.41
C THR A 122 -0.51 -8.65 -7.46
N HIS A 123 -0.09 -7.48 -7.96
CA HIS A 123 0.09 -6.27 -7.16
C HIS A 123 -1.22 -5.83 -6.49
N ILE A 124 -2.32 -5.74 -7.23
CA ILE A 124 -3.63 -5.33 -6.69
C ILE A 124 -4.12 -6.34 -5.65
N CYS A 125 -4.10 -7.64 -5.97
CA CYS A 125 -4.54 -8.69 -5.05
C CYS A 125 -3.73 -8.67 -3.75
N LEU A 126 -2.40 -8.60 -3.84
CA LEU A 126 -1.55 -8.55 -2.66
C LEU A 126 -1.69 -7.23 -1.88
N SER A 127 -1.99 -6.11 -2.55
CA SER A 127 -2.27 -4.82 -1.89
C SER A 127 -3.51 -4.85 -1.00
N VAL A 128 -4.53 -5.63 -1.37
CA VAL A 128 -5.70 -5.85 -0.52
C VAL A 128 -5.36 -6.81 0.63
N ILE A 129 -4.69 -7.93 0.31
CA ILE A 129 -4.34 -8.97 1.28
C ILE A 129 -3.40 -8.45 2.37
N ILE A 130 -2.45 -7.55 2.04
CA ILE A 130 -1.44 -7.08 2.98
C ILE A 130 -2.01 -6.21 4.12
N ILE A 131 -3.17 -5.58 3.93
CA ILE A 131 -3.78 -4.65 4.91
C ILE A 131 -3.97 -5.31 6.28
N PRO A 132 -4.70 -6.44 6.42
CA PRO A 132 -4.85 -7.11 7.72
C PRO A 132 -3.50 -7.54 8.31
N PHE A 133 -2.55 -7.97 7.48
CA PHE A 133 -1.22 -8.40 7.95
C PHE A 133 -0.42 -7.25 8.55
N VAL A 134 -0.42 -6.08 7.92
CA VAL A 134 0.24 -4.87 8.45
C VAL A 134 -0.41 -4.43 9.75
N LEU A 135 -1.75 -4.38 9.81
CA LEU A 135 -2.48 -3.97 11.00
C LEU A 135 -2.23 -4.92 12.18
N VAL A 136 -2.30 -6.25 11.96
CA VAL A 136 -2.00 -7.24 13.00
C VAL A 136 -0.54 -7.13 13.45
N THR A 137 0.40 -6.99 12.52
CA THR A 137 1.83 -6.87 12.83
C THR A 137 2.12 -5.63 13.67
N TYR A 138 1.47 -4.50 13.36
CA TYR A 138 1.57 -3.25 14.10
C TYR A 138 0.96 -3.33 15.50
N VAL A 139 -0.27 -3.87 15.62
CA VAL A 139 -0.94 -4.05 16.92
C VAL A 139 -0.15 -4.98 17.84
N ARG A 140 0.48 -6.03 17.31
CA ARG A 140 1.37 -6.90 18.10
C ARG A 140 2.61 -6.17 18.61
N ALA A 141 3.13 -5.20 17.86
CA ALA A 141 4.22 -4.34 18.35
C ALA A 141 3.74 -3.40 19.47
N LEU A 142 2.55 -2.80 19.33
CA LEU A 142 1.95 -1.98 20.39
C LEU A 142 1.70 -2.77 21.68
N ALA A 143 1.21 -4.00 21.55
CA ALA A 143 0.99 -4.91 22.68
C ALA A 143 2.27 -5.56 23.23
N GLN A 144 3.46 -5.11 22.77
CA GLN A 144 4.77 -5.62 23.16
C GLN A 144 4.93 -7.14 23.00
N ARG A 145 4.22 -7.75 22.05
CA ARG A 145 4.29 -9.20 21.76
C ARG A 145 5.26 -9.49 20.64
N PHE A 146 6.54 -9.22 20.91
CA PHE A 146 7.58 -9.27 19.89
C PHE A 146 7.82 -10.66 19.31
N ASP A 147 7.57 -11.72 20.08
CA ASP A 147 7.59 -13.11 19.65
C ASP A 147 6.56 -13.36 18.51
N ARG A 148 5.32 -12.92 18.72
CA ARG A 148 4.23 -13.05 17.74
C ARG A 148 4.35 -12.05 16.60
N HIS A 149 4.82 -10.84 16.87
CA HIS A 149 5.13 -9.84 15.86
C HIS A 149 6.17 -10.39 14.88
N ARG A 150 7.28 -10.96 15.37
CA ARG A 150 8.33 -11.52 14.51
C ARG A 150 7.82 -12.65 13.61
N LYS A 151 6.93 -13.52 14.12
CA LYS A 151 6.34 -14.61 13.34
C LYS A 151 5.54 -14.08 12.15
N ILE A 152 4.66 -13.10 12.35
CA ILE A 152 3.84 -12.54 11.27
C ILE A 152 4.64 -11.58 10.37
N ALA A 153 5.64 -10.87 10.91
CA ALA A 153 6.49 -9.96 10.16
C ALA A 153 7.28 -10.69 9.06
N LYS A 154 7.65 -11.97 9.26
CA LYS A 154 8.29 -12.80 8.22
C LYS A 154 7.42 -13.02 6.97
N ILE A 155 6.10 -12.88 7.09
CA ILE A 155 5.15 -12.96 5.96
C ILE A 155 4.79 -11.56 5.47
N THR A 156 4.54 -10.64 6.41
CA THR A 156 4.14 -9.25 6.11
C THR A 156 5.23 -8.51 5.34
N PHE A 157 6.50 -8.65 5.76
CA PHE A 157 7.62 -7.97 5.11
C PHE A 157 7.77 -8.29 3.61
N PRO A 158 7.92 -9.56 3.18
CA PRO A 158 8.10 -9.86 1.75
C PRO A 158 6.90 -9.46 0.91
N MET A 159 5.68 -9.61 1.43
CA MET A 159 4.47 -9.20 0.73
C MET A 159 4.39 -7.67 0.59
N TRP A 160 4.69 -6.92 1.66
CA TRP A 160 4.69 -5.45 1.59
C TRP A 160 5.81 -4.93 0.68
N LEU A 161 7.00 -5.52 0.75
CA LEU A 161 8.11 -5.17 -0.15
C LEU A 161 7.75 -5.49 -1.61
N TYR A 162 7.12 -6.63 -1.88
CA TYR A 162 6.64 -6.98 -3.22
C TYR A 162 5.68 -5.91 -3.75
N VAL A 163 4.66 -5.54 -2.98
CA VAL A 163 3.68 -4.51 -3.37
C VAL A 163 4.38 -3.17 -3.62
N ALA A 164 5.26 -2.73 -2.72
CA ALA A 164 5.98 -1.47 -2.88
C ALA A 164 6.85 -1.43 -4.15
N VAL A 165 7.60 -2.50 -4.43
CA VAL A 165 8.45 -2.59 -5.63
C VAL A 165 7.62 -2.71 -6.91
N THR A 166 6.61 -3.59 -6.92
CA THR A 166 5.77 -3.80 -8.10
C THR A 166 4.92 -2.57 -8.43
N GLY A 167 4.54 -1.75 -7.45
CA GLY A 167 3.87 -0.49 -7.70
C GLY A 167 4.70 0.48 -8.55
N VAL A 168 6.02 0.53 -8.31
CA VAL A 168 6.95 1.30 -9.15
C VAL A 168 7.04 0.69 -10.55
N ILE A 169 7.19 -0.64 -10.64
CA ILE A 169 7.31 -1.35 -11.93
C ILE A 169 6.07 -1.13 -12.79
N VAL A 170 4.87 -1.31 -12.22
CA VAL A 170 3.59 -1.09 -12.91
C VAL A 170 3.52 0.34 -13.45
N TYR A 171 3.90 1.34 -12.63
CA TYR A 171 3.97 2.72 -13.08
C TYR A 171 4.95 2.90 -14.24
N LEU A 172 6.19 2.43 -14.12
CA LEU A 172 7.20 2.58 -15.17
C LEU A 172 6.78 1.92 -16.49
N MET A 173 6.10 0.76 -16.41
CA MET A 173 5.57 0.08 -17.60
C MET A 173 4.46 0.89 -18.26
N ILE A 174 3.51 1.42 -17.48
CA ILE A 174 2.38 2.18 -18.04
C ILE A 174 2.73 3.65 -18.33
N ALA A 175 3.83 4.17 -17.81
CA ALA A 175 4.26 5.58 -17.90
C ALA A 175 4.20 6.15 -19.34
N PRO A 176 4.67 5.44 -20.39
CA PRO A 176 4.62 5.95 -21.76
C PRO A 176 3.21 6.14 -22.34
N TYR A 177 2.19 5.56 -21.69
CA TYR A 177 0.80 5.60 -22.16
C TYR A 177 -0.06 6.64 -21.44
N TYR A 178 0.50 7.41 -20.50
CA TYR A 178 -0.20 8.57 -19.96
C TYR A 178 -0.27 9.68 -21.01
N ASN A 179 -1.48 10.17 -21.24
CA ASN A 179 -1.72 11.39 -22.00
C ASN A 179 -1.67 12.56 -21.02
N TYR A 180 -0.50 13.18 -20.88
CA TYR A 180 -0.32 14.40 -20.09
C TYR A 180 -0.90 15.62 -20.79
#